data_AF-A0A2Z5X8D9-F1
#
_entry.id   AF-A0A2Z5X8D9-F1
#
_cell.length_a   1.000
_cell.length_b   1.000
_cell.length_c   1.000
_cell.angle_alpha   90.00
_cell.angle_beta   90.00
_cell.angle_gamma   90.00
#
_symmetry.space_group_name_H-M   'P 1'
#
loop_
_entity.id
_entity.type
_entity.pdbx_description
1 polymer ?
#
loop_
_entity_poly.entity_id
_entity_poly.type
_entity_poly.pdbx_seq_one_letter_code
_entity_poly.pdbx_strand_id
1 'polypeptide(L)'
;MAWRRCQAKKKVGGGKRFKALVNAKAQGLSEPKWDGPAPPLHIQKKLTRKVQFLDKVTTHASHLLATKSGGVSKKSARKVLPDLSTLGAVLEEVSKRGLGAGGQKGDSQKKQRGTAVNSAKQRQHILLEESQRLQQVLQHPLYKKDPIAAITNHLQHTLPPVPPPKPIRNKDTDKKKSKDNKSNKIAAGGAVNEA
;
A
#
# COMPACT_ATOMS: atom_id res chain seq x y z
N MET A 1 -11.09 -57.21 -45.90
CA MET A 1 -11.02 -56.44 -44.64
C MET A 1 -10.34 -55.11 -44.91
N ALA A 2 -11.09 -54.00 -44.92
CA ALA A 2 -10.54 -52.66 -45.21
C ALA A 2 -10.58 -51.78 -43.95
N TRP A 3 -9.41 -51.47 -43.39
CA TRP A 3 -9.28 -50.57 -42.26
C TRP A 3 -9.27 -49.12 -42.76
N ARG A 4 -10.28 -48.32 -42.36
CA ARG A 4 -10.32 -46.88 -42.61
C ARG A 4 -9.29 -46.19 -41.71
N ARG A 5 -8.32 -45.53 -42.33
CA ARG A 5 -7.27 -44.75 -41.68
C ARG A 5 -7.88 -43.45 -41.10
N CYS A 6 -8.03 -43.38 -39.77
CA CYS A 6 -8.43 -42.16 -39.07
C CYS A 6 -7.36 -41.07 -39.24
N GLN A 7 -7.68 -39.97 -39.93
CA GLN A 7 -6.80 -38.80 -39.95
C GLN A 7 -6.94 -38.01 -38.65
N ALA A 8 -5.91 -38.03 -37.82
CA ALA A 8 -5.82 -37.18 -36.64
C ALA A 8 -5.63 -35.71 -37.07
N LYS A 9 -6.68 -34.87 -36.89
CA LYS A 9 -6.55 -33.41 -36.98
C LYS A 9 -5.58 -32.94 -35.88
N LYS A 10 -4.33 -32.65 -36.27
CA LYS A 10 -3.32 -32.05 -35.39
C LYS A 10 -3.82 -30.69 -34.91
N LYS A 11 -4.30 -30.64 -33.66
CA LYS A 11 -4.66 -29.39 -32.98
C LYS A 11 -3.37 -28.65 -32.64
N VAL A 12 -2.96 -27.74 -33.53
CA VAL A 12 -1.78 -26.92 -33.30
C VAL A 12 -2.12 -25.94 -32.16
N GLY A 13 -1.57 -26.19 -30.98
CA GLY A 13 -1.82 -25.40 -29.77
C GLY A 13 -1.59 -23.91 -30.00
N GLY A 14 -2.42 -23.07 -29.36
CA GLY A 14 -2.50 -21.63 -29.60
C GLY A 14 -1.16 -20.87 -29.53
N GLY A 15 -0.17 -21.39 -28.79
CA GLY A 15 1.17 -20.80 -28.72
C GLY A 15 1.96 -20.80 -30.04
N LYS A 16 1.79 -21.81 -30.90
CA LYS A 16 2.47 -21.85 -32.21
C LYS A 16 1.88 -20.85 -33.21
N ARG A 17 0.57 -20.57 -33.10
CA ARG A 17 -0.10 -19.56 -33.92
C ARG A 17 0.40 -18.15 -33.61
N PHE A 18 0.70 -17.87 -32.34
CA PHE A 18 1.17 -16.56 -31.90
C PHE A 18 2.59 -16.25 -32.40
N LYS A 19 3.51 -17.22 -32.35
CA LYS A 19 4.87 -17.06 -32.89
C LYS A 19 4.91 -16.85 -34.41
N ALA A 20 4.05 -17.56 -35.16
CA ALA A 20 3.95 -17.36 -36.61
C ALA A 20 3.46 -15.95 -36.98
N LEU A 21 2.53 -15.39 -36.20
CA LEU A 21 1.98 -14.05 -36.40
C LEU A 21 3.03 -12.94 -36.17
N VAL A 22 3.88 -13.12 -35.15
CA VAL A 22 4.99 -12.18 -34.87
C VAL A 22 6.04 -12.20 -35.99
N ASN A 23 6.39 -13.39 -36.49
CA ASN A 23 7.34 -13.52 -37.60
C ASN A 23 6.80 -12.96 -38.93
N ALA A 24 5.50 -13.15 -39.22
CA ALA A 24 4.87 -12.59 -40.42
C ALA A 24 4.83 -11.05 -40.39
N LYS A 25 4.60 -10.46 -39.21
CA LYS A 25 4.63 -8.99 -39.04
C LYS A 25 6.04 -8.42 -39.26
N ALA A 26 7.08 -9.14 -38.84
CA ALA A 26 8.47 -8.75 -39.10
C ALA A 26 8.86 -8.83 -40.60
N GLN A 27 8.09 -9.56 -41.41
CA GLN A 27 8.33 -9.73 -42.85
C GLN A 27 7.51 -8.76 -43.73
N GLY A 28 6.78 -7.80 -43.15
CA GLY A 28 6.06 -6.77 -43.90
C GLY A 28 4.84 -7.26 -44.69
N LEU A 29 4.36 -8.49 -44.45
CA LEU A 29 3.13 -8.99 -45.06
C LEU A 29 1.91 -8.34 -44.38
N SER A 30 1.03 -7.75 -45.19
CA SER A 30 -0.22 -7.11 -44.75
C SER A 30 -1.08 -8.08 -43.95
N GLU A 31 -1.74 -7.56 -42.91
CA GLU A 31 -2.48 -8.33 -41.92
C GLU A 31 -3.47 -9.31 -42.57
N PRO A 32 -3.57 -10.56 -42.09
CA PRO A 32 -4.58 -11.50 -42.58
C PRO A 32 -5.96 -10.93 -42.24
N LYS A 33 -6.67 -10.45 -43.27
CA LYS A 33 -8.06 -10.02 -43.17
C LYS A 33 -8.90 -11.24 -42.76
N TRP A 34 -9.31 -11.29 -41.50
CA TRP A 34 -10.21 -12.32 -41.01
C TRP A 34 -11.62 -12.01 -41.51
N ASP A 35 -11.95 -12.47 -42.73
CA ASP A 35 -13.30 -12.41 -43.30
C ASP A 35 -14.18 -13.51 -42.67
N GLY A 36 -14.53 -13.33 -41.39
CA GLY A 36 -15.47 -14.17 -40.66
C GLY A 36 -16.60 -13.34 -40.04
N PRO A 37 -17.77 -13.96 -39.77
CA PRO A 37 -18.89 -13.25 -39.13
C PRO A 37 -18.42 -12.62 -37.82
N ALA A 38 -18.88 -11.40 -37.56
CA ALA A 38 -18.43 -10.61 -36.42
C ALA A 38 -18.51 -11.44 -35.12
N PRO A 39 -17.44 -11.46 -34.31
CA PRO A 39 -17.42 -12.27 -33.11
C PRO A 39 -18.56 -11.84 -32.17
N PRO A 40 -19.20 -12.79 -31.46
CA PRO A 40 -20.27 -12.50 -30.51
C PRO A 40 -19.93 -11.35 -29.54
N LEU A 41 -20.93 -10.53 -29.18
CA LEU A 41 -20.74 -9.31 -28.38
C LEU A 41 -19.94 -9.51 -27.08
N HIS A 42 -20.10 -10.66 -26.41
CA HIS A 42 -19.37 -10.96 -25.18
C HIS A 42 -17.86 -11.19 -25.42
N ILE A 43 -17.47 -11.67 -26.61
CA ILE A 43 -16.08 -11.82 -27.03
C ILE A 43 -15.48 -10.45 -27.34
N GLN A 44 -16.22 -9.58 -28.04
CA GLN A 44 -15.81 -8.20 -28.28
C GLN A 44 -15.54 -7.46 -26.96
N LYS A 45 -16.45 -7.57 -25.98
CA LYS A 45 -16.28 -7.00 -24.63
C LYS A 45 -15.05 -7.55 -23.90
N LYS A 46 -14.70 -8.83 -24.10
CA LYS A 46 -13.47 -9.41 -23.53
C LYS A 46 -12.21 -8.87 -24.21
N LEU A 47 -12.25 -8.69 -25.52
CA LEU A 47 -11.14 -8.13 -26.29
C LEU A 47 -10.91 -6.66 -25.94
N THR A 48 -11.95 -5.84 -25.87
CA THR A 48 -11.83 -4.42 -25.50
C THR A 48 -11.25 -4.25 -24.10
N ARG A 49 -11.68 -5.05 -23.13
CA ARG A 49 -11.09 -5.06 -21.77
C ARG A 49 -9.60 -5.39 -21.77
N LYS A 50 -9.18 -6.34 -22.61
CA LYS A 50 -7.76 -6.72 -22.74
C LYS A 50 -6.94 -5.62 -23.39
N VAL A 51 -7.46 -4.98 -24.45
CA VAL A 51 -6.80 -3.84 -25.11
C VAL A 51 -6.65 -2.68 -24.13
N GLN A 52 -7.73 -2.28 -23.46
CA GLN A 52 -7.70 -1.22 -22.44
C GLN A 52 -6.74 -1.51 -21.29
N PHE A 53 -6.58 -2.78 -20.91
CA PHE A 53 -5.60 -3.18 -19.90
C PHE A 53 -4.17 -2.99 -20.40
N LEU A 54 -3.87 -3.42 -21.63
CA LEU A 54 -2.55 -3.24 -22.23
C LEU A 54 -2.21 -1.76 -22.38
N ASP A 55 -3.16 -0.94 -22.83
CA ASP A 55 -2.97 0.51 -22.94
C ASP A 55 -2.60 1.10 -21.58
N LYS A 56 -3.34 0.76 -20.51
CA LYS A 56 -3.01 1.18 -19.13
C LYS A 56 -1.64 0.72 -18.68
N VAL A 57 -1.24 -0.53 -18.97
CA VAL A 57 0.08 -1.04 -18.59
C VAL A 57 1.18 -0.26 -19.33
N THR A 58 1.01 0.04 -20.61
CA THR A 58 1.99 0.82 -21.38
C THR A 58 2.09 2.28 -20.92
N THR A 59 0.98 2.93 -20.58
CA THR A 59 1.00 4.31 -20.05
C THR A 59 1.61 4.37 -18.65
N HIS A 60 1.33 3.41 -17.77
CA HIS A 60 1.96 3.35 -16.45
C HIS A 60 3.45 3.00 -16.53
N ALA A 61 3.85 2.07 -17.40
CA ALA A 61 5.26 1.71 -17.58
C ALA A 61 6.07 2.89 -18.13
N SER A 62 5.55 3.63 -19.12
CA SER A 62 6.20 4.84 -19.64
C SER A 62 6.29 5.94 -18.59
N HIS A 63 5.25 6.16 -17.78
CA HIS A 63 5.30 7.12 -16.67
C HIS A 63 6.38 6.76 -15.63
N LEU A 64 6.48 5.48 -15.23
CA LEU A 64 7.51 5.03 -14.27
C LEU A 64 8.93 5.16 -14.83
N LEU A 65 9.14 4.93 -16.13
CA LEU A 65 10.42 5.13 -16.78
C LEU A 65 10.77 6.62 -16.91
N ALA A 66 9.80 7.48 -17.22
CA ALA A 66 9.98 8.93 -17.30
C ALA A 66 10.38 9.55 -15.95
N THR A 67 9.88 9.00 -14.84
CA THR A 67 10.26 9.45 -13.48
C THR A 67 11.66 9.03 -13.05
N LYS A 68 12.34 8.15 -13.80
CA LYS A 68 13.64 7.56 -13.43
C LYS A 68 14.84 8.25 -14.13
N SER A 69 14.60 9.17 -15.05
CA SER A 69 15.64 10.02 -15.65
C SER A 69 16.10 11.17 -14.74
N GLY A 70 15.38 11.43 -13.63
CA GLY A 70 15.87 12.27 -12.53
C GLY A 70 16.68 11.43 -11.55
N GLY A 71 18.00 11.55 -11.58
CA GLY A 71 18.94 10.77 -10.76
C GLY A 71 18.60 10.74 -9.26
N VAL A 72 18.90 9.60 -8.62
CA VAL A 72 18.75 9.40 -7.17
C VAL A 72 19.70 10.36 -6.44
N SER A 73 19.21 11.52 -6.01
CA SER A 73 19.97 12.39 -5.13
C SER A 73 20.03 11.77 -3.73
N LYS A 74 21.24 11.45 -3.29
CA LYS A 74 21.50 11.03 -1.90
C LYS A 74 21.14 12.22 -1.00
N LYS A 75 20.15 12.04 -0.11
CA LYS A 75 19.76 13.05 0.88
C LYS A 75 20.89 13.26 1.89
N SER A 76 21.71 14.27 1.61
CA SER A 76 22.73 14.80 2.53
C SER A 76 22.08 15.76 3.53
N ALA A 77 22.49 15.59 4.79
CA ALA A 77 22.48 16.51 5.93
C ALA A 77 21.16 17.19 6.35
N ARG A 78 20.96 17.22 7.67
CA ARG A 78 19.86 17.88 8.38
C ARG A 78 19.82 19.36 7.97
N LYS A 79 18.71 19.78 7.34
CA LYS A 79 18.49 21.19 7.03
C LYS A 79 18.13 21.92 8.32
N VAL A 80 19.00 22.86 8.70
CA VAL A 80 18.63 24.01 9.52
C VAL A 80 17.33 24.59 8.96
N LEU A 81 16.40 24.97 9.84
CA LEU A 81 15.09 25.50 9.45
C LEU A 81 15.29 26.61 8.41
N PRO A 82 14.65 26.52 7.23
CA PRO A 82 14.80 27.53 6.20
C PRO A 82 14.14 28.83 6.67
N ASP A 83 14.83 29.96 6.48
CA ASP A 83 14.34 31.29 6.87
C ASP A 83 12.94 31.55 6.32
N LEU A 84 12.12 32.27 7.08
CA LEU A 84 10.69 32.52 6.78
C LEU A 84 10.46 33.18 5.40
N SER A 85 11.48 33.81 4.82
CA SER A 85 11.48 34.37 3.45
C SER A 85 11.35 33.29 2.37
N THR A 86 11.85 32.08 2.61
CA THR A 86 11.74 30.96 1.67
C THR A 86 10.41 30.21 1.76
N LEU A 87 9.61 30.47 2.80
CA LEU A 87 8.32 29.82 3.02
C LEU A 87 7.33 30.16 1.91
N GLY A 88 7.37 31.38 1.37
CA GLY A 88 6.51 31.81 0.25
C GLY A 88 6.72 30.97 -1.01
N ALA A 89 7.98 30.70 -1.37
CA ALA A 89 8.31 29.84 -2.51
C ALA A 89 7.86 28.39 -2.27
N VAL A 90 7.99 27.88 -1.04
CA VAL A 90 7.54 26.53 -0.68
C VAL A 90 6.01 26.43 -0.71
N LEU A 91 5.29 27.45 -0.25
CA LEU A 91 3.82 27.48 -0.30
C LEU A 91 3.30 27.57 -1.74
N GLU A 92 3.95 28.35 -2.60
CA GLU A 92 3.65 28.35 -4.03
C GLU A 92 3.90 26.98 -4.67
N GLU A 93 5.01 26.32 -4.33
CA GLU A 93 5.33 24.99 -4.84
C GLU A 93 4.32 23.94 -4.36
N VAL A 94 3.85 24.03 -3.11
CA VAL A 94 2.80 23.16 -2.57
C VAL A 94 1.45 23.45 -3.22
N SER A 95 1.11 24.71 -3.48
CA SER A 95 -0.10 25.11 -4.21
C SER A 95 -0.09 24.56 -5.64
N LYS A 96 1.04 24.68 -6.35
CA LYS A 96 1.24 24.13 -7.70
C LYS A 96 1.14 22.60 -7.72
N ARG A 97 1.59 21.91 -6.65
CA ARG A 97 1.41 20.45 -6.48
C ARG A 97 -0.04 20.07 -6.12
N GLY A 98 -0.76 20.92 -5.39
CA GLY A 98 -2.15 20.70 -4.96
C GLY A 98 -3.18 20.87 -6.07
N LEU A 99 -2.87 21.64 -7.11
CA LEU A 99 -3.77 21.84 -8.25
C LEU A 99 -3.62 20.79 -9.37
N GLY A 100 -2.68 19.84 -9.22
CA GLY A 100 -2.34 18.89 -10.28
C GLY A 100 -1.90 17.51 -9.82
N ALA A 101 -2.52 16.91 -8.80
CA ALA A 101 -2.28 15.49 -8.50
C ALA A 101 -3.35 14.89 -7.57
N GLY A 102 -4.45 14.44 -8.17
CA GLY A 102 -5.18 13.31 -7.62
C GLY A 102 -4.27 12.08 -7.63
N GLY A 103 -3.80 11.66 -6.45
CA GLY A 103 -3.25 10.32 -6.23
C GLY A 103 -1.76 10.27 -5.92
N GLN A 104 -1.43 10.16 -4.63
CA GLN A 104 -0.30 9.36 -4.18
C GLN A 104 -0.77 8.36 -3.12
N LYS A 105 -0.92 7.10 -3.57
CA LYS A 105 -0.89 5.91 -2.72
C LYS A 105 0.58 5.56 -2.49
N GLY A 106 0.98 5.42 -1.22
CA GLY A 106 2.34 5.02 -0.85
C GLY A 106 2.52 4.89 0.66
N ASP A 107 2.29 3.66 1.14
CA ASP A 107 2.83 2.98 2.32
C ASP A 107 2.63 3.49 3.77
N SER A 108 1.79 2.72 4.47
CA SER A 108 2.19 1.91 5.64
C SER A 108 2.66 2.61 6.91
N GLN A 109 1.84 3.55 7.39
CA GLN A 109 1.49 3.56 8.81
C GLN A 109 -0.03 3.67 8.89
N LYS A 110 -0.69 2.65 9.46
CA LYS A 110 -2.10 2.73 9.89
C LYS A 110 -2.20 3.74 11.04
N LYS A 111 -1.90 5.02 10.77
CA LYS A 111 -2.59 6.11 11.44
C LYS A 111 -4.05 5.83 11.15
N GLN A 112 -4.88 5.76 12.19
CA GLN A 112 -6.33 5.73 12.07
C GLN A 112 -6.77 7.03 11.37
N ARG A 113 -6.53 7.12 10.05
CA ARG A 113 -7.09 8.17 9.23
C ARG A 113 -8.57 7.86 9.23
N GLY A 114 -9.35 8.76 9.81
CA GLY A 114 -10.80 8.64 9.90
C GLY A 114 -11.40 8.18 8.57
N THR A 115 -12.51 7.47 8.66
CA THR A 115 -13.27 7.01 7.49
C THR A 115 -13.47 8.19 6.54
N ALA A 116 -12.90 8.09 5.33
CA ALA A 116 -13.02 9.15 4.34
C ALA A 116 -14.49 9.38 4.03
N VAL A 117 -14.97 10.61 4.26
CA VAL A 117 -16.38 10.97 4.11
C VAL A 117 -16.67 11.30 2.65
N ASN A 118 -16.89 10.25 1.86
CA ASN A 118 -16.98 10.35 0.41
C ASN A 118 -18.34 10.86 -0.09
N SER A 119 -19.39 10.76 0.73
CA SER A 119 -20.77 11.12 0.34
C SER A 119 -21.32 12.34 1.09
N ALA A 120 -22.12 13.16 0.40
CA ALA A 120 -22.83 14.29 1.00
C ALA A 120 -23.75 13.85 2.16
N LYS A 121 -24.40 12.68 2.04
CA LYS A 121 -25.25 12.12 3.10
C LYS A 121 -24.46 11.79 4.35
N GLN A 122 -23.25 11.25 4.19
CA GLN A 122 -22.36 10.95 5.32
C GLN A 122 -21.91 12.23 6.02
N ARG A 123 -21.60 13.29 5.25
CA ARG A 123 -21.29 14.61 5.83
C ARG A 123 -22.46 15.16 6.64
N GLN A 124 -23.68 15.08 6.12
CA GLN A 124 -24.89 15.50 6.84
C GLN A 124 -25.10 14.70 8.13
N HIS A 125 -24.92 13.38 8.08
CA HIS A 125 -25.02 12.53 9.27
C HIS A 125 -24.02 12.94 10.36
N ILE A 126 -22.75 13.12 9.98
CA ILE A 126 -21.71 13.57 10.91
C ILE A 126 -22.08 14.93 11.49
N LEU A 127 -22.56 15.87 10.68
CA LEU A 127 -23.00 17.18 11.19
C LEU A 127 -24.11 17.05 12.23
N LEU A 128 -25.09 16.17 12.02
CA LEU A 128 -26.16 15.94 12.98
C LEU A 128 -25.62 15.36 14.29
N GLU A 129 -24.79 14.32 14.20
CA GLU A 129 -24.18 13.68 15.37
C GLU A 129 -23.31 14.66 16.17
N GLU A 130 -22.43 15.41 15.51
CA GLU A 130 -21.56 16.38 16.18
C GLU A 130 -22.37 17.54 16.75
N SER A 131 -23.44 17.98 16.08
CA SER A 131 -24.33 19.03 16.61
C SER A 131 -25.02 18.58 17.90
N GLN A 132 -25.44 17.32 17.97
CA GLN A 132 -26.07 16.75 19.16
C GLN A 132 -25.07 16.63 20.31
N ARG A 133 -23.85 16.13 20.03
CA ARG A 133 -22.78 16.06 21.04
C ARG A 133 -22.41 17.45 21.57
N LEU A 134 -22.34 18.46 20.70
CA LEU A 134 -22.07 19.84 21.12
C LEU A 134 -23.17 20.35 22.06
N GLN A 135 -24.44 20.12 21.74
CA GLN A 135 -25.55 20.51 22.60
C GLN A 135 -25.45 19.85 23.99
N GLN A 136 -25.06 18.58 24.06
CA GLN A 136 -24.86 17.88 25.33
C GLN A 136 -23.73 18.50 26.16
N VAL A 137 -22.61 18.86 25.54
CA VAL A 137 -21.49 19.55 26.22
C VAL A 137 -21.97 20.90 26.78
N LEU A 138 -22.71 21.67 25.99
CA LEU A 138 -23.25 22.97 26.42
C LEU A 138 -24.28 22.85 27.56
N GLN A 139 -25.03 21.76 27.62
CA GLN A 139 -26.00 21.51 28.69
C GLN A 139 -25.33 21.07 30.01
N HIS A 140 -24.09 20.58 29.97
CA HIS A 140 -23.42 19.99 31.12
C HIS A 140 -23.09 21.01 32.23
N PRO A 141 -23.44 20.75 33.50
CA PRO A 141 -23.30 21.72 34.57
C PRO A 141 -21.85 22.10 34.88
N LEU A 142 -20.90 21.15 34.77
CA LEU A 142 -19.48 21.46 34.97
C LEU A 142 -18.93 22.36 33.85
N TYR A 143 -19.43 22.19 32.62
CA TYR A 143 -18.98 22.99 31.48
C TYR A 143 -19.49 24.44 31.56
N LYS A 144 -20.72 24.63 32.06
CA LYS A 144 -21.30 25.96 32.31
C LYS A 144 -20.58 26.75 33.41
N LYS A 145 -20.07 26.05 34.43
CA LYS A 145 -19.32 26.66 35.54
C LYS A 145 -17.89 27.00 35.11
N ASP A 146 -17.14 26.00 34.68
CA ASP A 146 -15.73 26.14 34.30
C ASP A 146 -15.40 25.26 33.08
N PRO A 147 -15.41 25.82 31.86
CA PRO A 147 -15.22 25.04 30.64
C PRO A 147 -13.82 24.41 30.57
N ILE A 148 -12.79 25.11 31.07
CA ILE A 148 -11.40 24.62 31.06
C ILE A 148 -11.27 23.39 31.99
N ALA A 149 -11.78 23.48 33.22
CA ALA A 149 -11.72 22.39 34.17
C ALA A 149 -12.50 21.16 33.67
N ALA A 150 -13.70 21.36 33.11
CA ALA A 150 -14.50 20.28 32.53
C ALA A 150 -13.77 19.54 31.39
N ILE A 151 -13.09 20.28 30.50
CA ILE A 151 -12.28 19.67 29.42
C ILE A 151 -11.11 18.87 30.01
N THR A 152 -10.39 19.41 30.99
CA THR A 152 -9.25 18.68 31.59
C THR A 152 -9.69 17.39 32.29
N ASN A 153 -10.80 17.42 33.02
CA ASN A 153 -11.39 16.25 33.64
C ASN A 153 -11.79 15.19 32.58
N HIS A 154 -12.47 15.63 31.52
CA HIS A 154 -12.85 14.74 30.42
C HIS A 154 -11.62 14.07 29.77
N LEU A 155 -10.56 14.82 29.50
CA LEU A 155 -9.33 14.27 28.92
C LEU A 155 -8.64 13.26 29.85
N GLN A 156 -8.62 13.52 31.16
CA GLN A 156 -8.06 12.59 32.15
C GLN A 156 -8.80 11.25 32.18
N HIS A 157 -10.13 11.26 31.96
CA HIS A 157 -10.95 10.04 32.01
C HIS A 157 -11.11 9.32 30.68
N THR A 158 -10.91 10.00 29.54
CA THR A 158 -11.09 9.41 28.20
C THR A 158 -9.78 8.93 27.56
N LEU A 159 -8.64 9.48 27.96
CA LEU A 159 -7.36 9.05 27.42
C LEU A 159 -6.91 7.74 28.08
N PRO A 160 -6.41 6.76 27.30
CA PRO A 160 -5.85 5.54 27.86
C PRO A 160 -4.63 5.86 28.73
N PRO A 161 -4.35 5.05 29.77
CA PRO A 161 -3.18 5.26 30.61
C PRO A 161 -1.90 5.23 29.78
N VAL A 162 -1.00 6.17 30.05
CA VAL A 162 0.30 6.25 29.37
C VAL A 162 1.04 4.92 29.56
N PRO A 163 1.48 4.24 28.47
CA PRO A 163 2.21 2.99 28.61
C PRO A 163 3.50 3.22 29.40
N PRO A 164 3.90 2.27 30.28
CA PRO A 164 5.12 2.42 31.06
C PRO A 164 6.34 2.57 30.13
N PRO A 165 7.37 3.34 30.53
CA PRO A 165 8.56 3.54 29.72
C PRO A 165 9.22 2.19 29.45
N LYS A 166 9.51 1.91 28.17
CA LYS A 166 10.21 0.68 27.78
C LYS A 166 11.62 0.71 28.39
N PRO A 167 12.10 -0.41 28.97
CA PRO A 167 13.44 -0.45 29.53
C PRO A 167 14.47 -0.14 28.43
N ILE A 168 15.33 0.83 28.71
CA ILE A 168 16.47 1.18 27.88
C ILE A 168 17.38 -0.06 27.86
N ARG A 169 17.45 -0.75 26.72
CA ARG A 169 18.42 -1.83 26.52
C ARG A 169 19.78 -1.21 26.29
N ASN A 170 20.63 -1.22 27.32
CA ASN A 170 22.06 -0.94 27.15
C ASN A 170 22.65 -2.03 26.25
N LYS A 171 23.19 -1.62 25.10
CA LYS A 171 23.94 -2.50 24.20
C LYS A 171 25.38 -2.58 24.71
N ASP A 172 25.60 -3.38 25.73
CA ASP A 172 26.94 -3.70 26.20
C ASP A 172 27.39 -5.06 25.66
N THR A 173 28.36 -4.98 24.74
CA THR A 173 29.43 -5.95 24.47
C THR A 173 29.07 -7.42 24.23
N ASP A 174 28.76 -7.75 22.98
CA ASP A 174 28.82 -9.13 22.48
C ASP A 174 30.28 -9.47 22.11
N LYS A 175 31.06 -9.92 23.09
CA LYS A 175 32.35 -10.57 22.87
C LYS A 175 32.43 -11.86 23.68
N LYS A 176 32.37 -12.97 22.94
CA LYS A 176 33.13 -14.22 23.19
C LYS A 176 32.56 -15.15 24.27
N LYS A 177 31.82 -16.18 23.83
CA LYS A 177 31.82 -17.54 24.44
C LYS A 177 31.19 -18.55 23.47
N SER A 178 31.99 -19.01 22.50
CA SER A 178 31.71 -20.25 21.76
C SER A 178 32.94 -21.15 21.82
N LYS A 179 33.07 -21.91 22.91
CA LYS A 179 33.73 -23.21 22.92
C LYS A 179 33.50 -23.85 24.29
N ASP A 180 33.44 -25.16 24.27
CA ASP A 180 33.46 -26.06 25.43
C ASP A 180 32.09 -26.39 26.03
N ASN A 181 31.46 -27.42 25.46
CA ASN A 181 31.01 -28.56 26.25
C ASN A 181 30.74 -29.77 25.34
N LYS A 182 31.82 -30.50 25.05
CA LYS A 182 31.79 -31.89 24.58
C LYS A 182 32.73 -32.70 25.47
N SER A 183 32.21 -33.17 26.60
CA SER A 183 32.61 -34.42 27.31
C SER A 183 32.24 -34.31 28.79
N ASN A 184 31.19 -34.99 29.23
CA ASN A 184 31.37 -36.24 29.95
C ASN A 184 30.03 -36.83 30.35
N LYS A 185 29.80 -38.01 29.79
CA LYS A 185 28.85 -39.01 30.24
C LYS A 185 29.58 -39.82 31.34
N ILE A 186 28.81 -40.32 32.29
CA ILE A 186 29.04 -41.50 33.15
C ILE A 186 29.29 -41.21 34.64
N ALA A 187 28.47 -41.92 35.43
CA ALA A 187 28.66 -42.44 36.79
C ALA A 187 28.23 -41.60 37.99
N ALA A 188 27.14 -42.11 38.59
CA ALA A 188 27.10 -42.63 39.95
C ALA A 188 26.81 -41.64 41.11
N GLY A 189 25.60 -41.79 41.66
CA GLY A 189 25.44 -42.30 43.02
C GLY A 189 25.32 -41.29 44.16
N GLY A 190 24.30 -41.52 45.01
CA GLY A 190 24.19 -41.01 46.38
C GLY A 190 23.34 -39.72 46.50
N ALA A 191 22.07 -39.80 46.91
CA ALA A 191 21.62 -39.88 48.31
C ALA A 191 22.01 -38.63 49.11
N VAL A 192 21.04 -37.76 49.44
CA VAL A 192 20.44 -37.56 50.78
C VAL A 192 19.49 -36.34 50.76
N ASN A 193 18.31 -36.51 51.35
CA ASN A 193 17.41 -35.43 51.78
C ASN A 193 17.79 -35.06 53.21
N GLU A 194 18.06 -33.78 53.51
CA GLU A 194 17.74 -33.14 54.80
C GLU A 194 18.01 -31.63 54.76
N ALA A 195 16.99 -30.84 55.09
CA ALA A 195 16.98 -29.66 55.96
C ALA A 195 15.55 -29.10 56.03
#